data_AF-A0A4Q4N8I3-F1
#
_entry.id   AF-A0A4Q4N8I3-F1
#
_cell.length_a   1.000
_cell.length_b   1.000
_cell.length_c   1.000
_cell.angle_alpha   90.00
_cell.angle_beta   90.00
_cell.angle_gamma   90.00
#
_symmetry.space_group_name_H-M   'P 1'
#
loop_
_entity.id
_entity.type
_entity.pdbx_description
1 polymer ?
#
loop_
_entity_poly.entity_id
_entity_poly.type
_entity_poly.pdbx_seq_one_letter_code
_entity_poly.pdbx_strand_id
1 'polypeptide(L)'
;MVGIQHDGDSASISARTSRILGAEWIPLIHGVGTVVRPVYEYLKEGPLRSTLHLKDWDTMDPDVHPGPDDEHLLRIKQTWADDEHKAIYDEALYVLRKMSAWEVHFNNTWETQQEEWGYNGGYSAPFVWLSVVPKEYFKLQRQRQPLALLIFAYFGALLEQILQDWWTDSCGKSIVDVVDDCLGSYWAEWMAWPKQVVNQQQQQRYQRKAES
;
A
#
# COMPACT_ATOMS: atom_id res chain seq x y z
N MET A 1 19.86 -0.18 42.92
CA MET A 1 20.58 -0.31 41.64
C MET A 1 20.35 -1.71 41.09
N VAL A 2 19.32 -1.89 40.24
CA VAL A 2 19.19 -2.98 39.26
C VAL A 2 18.21 -2.45 38.21
N GLY A 3 18.72 -2.19 37.00
CA GLY A 3 17.91 -1.93 35.82
C GLY A 3 17.72 -3.23 35.06
N ILE A 4 16.53 -3.81 35.13
CA ILE A 4 16.13 -4.97 34.32
C ILE A 4 14.63 -4.84 34.04
N GLN A 5 14.28 -3.97 33.10
CA GLN A 5 12.93 -3.94 32.52
C GLN A 5 12.87 -3.29 31.12
N HIS A 6 13.97 -2.72 30.62
CA HIS A 6 13.99 -2.02 29.33
C HIS A 6 14.14 -2.95 28.10
N ASP A 7 14.77 -4.12 28.25
CA ASP A 7 15.12 -5.00 27.12
C ASP A 7 13.93 -5.81 26.58
N GLY A 8 13.01 -6.23 27.46
CA GLY A 8 11.83 -7.02 27.07
C GLY A 8 10.82 -6.21 26.24
N ASP A 9 10.61 -4.95 26.61
CA ASP A 9 9.69 -4.05 25.90
C ASP A 9 10.26 -3.63 24.55
N SER A 10 11.57 -3.37 24.46
CA SER A 10 12.23 -3.02 23.20
C SER A 10 12.18 -4.16 22.17
N ALA A 11 12.43 -5.40 22.60
CA ALA A 11 12.33 -6.57 21.73
C ALA A 11 10.90 -6.81 21.24
N SER A 12 9.90 -6.64 22.11
CA SER A 12 8.48 -6.75 21.77
C SER A 12 8.02 -5.68 20.77
N ILE A 13 8.44 -4.42 20.97
CA ILE A 13 8.17 -3.32 20.05
C ILE A 13 8.80 -3.58 18.68
N SER A 14 10.08 -3.98 18.65
CA SER A 14 10.79 -4.29 17.40
C SER A 14 10.13 -5.43 16.61
N ALA A 15 9.67 -6.48 17.29
CA ALA A 15 8.92 -7.58 16.69
C ALA A 15 7.59 -7.11 16.11
N ARG A 16 6.81 -6.32 16.87
CA ARG A 16 5.55 -5.73 16.40
C ARG A 16 5.75 -4.83 15.18
N THR A 17 6.74 -3.93 15.23
CA THR A 17 7.12 -3.07 14.12
C THR A 17 7.47 -3.88 12.88
N SER A 18 8.28 -4.92 13.03
CA SER A 18 8.68 -5.77 11.90
C SER A 18 7.49 -6.50 11.27
N ARG A 19 6.55 -6.99 12.08
CA ARG A 19 5.31 -7.62 11.59
C ARG A 19 4.42 -6.64 10.83
N ILE A 20 4.22 -5.44 11.37
CA ILE A 20 3.42 -4.38 10.72
C ILE A 20 4.04 -3.96 9.40
N LEU A 21 5.36 -3.79 9.37
CA LEU A 21 6.14 -3.46 8.18
C LEU A 21 6.26 -4.62 7.16
N GLY A 22 5.55 -5.74 7.36
CA GLY A 22 5.40 -6.76 6.34
C GLY A 22 6.42 -7.88 6.36
N ALA A 23 7.15 -8.09 7.46
CA ALA A 23 8.07 -9.22 7.59
C ALA A 23 7.39 -10.58 7.34
N GLU A 24 6.12 -10.73 7.73
CA GLU A 24 5.36 -11.97 7.57
C GLU A 24 4.45 -11.96 6.34
N TRP A 25 3.71 -10.87 6.13
CA TRP A 25 2.62 -10.87 5.14
C TRP A 25 3.05 -10.50 3.70
N ILE A 26 4.12 -9.71 3.50
CA ILE A 26 4.64 -9.43 2.15
C ILE A 26 5.17 -10.71 1.49
N PRO A 27 5.99 -11.55 2.16
CA PRO A 27 6.41 -12.83 1.60
C PRO A 27 5.25 -13.78 1.27
N LEU A 28 4.15 -13.75 2.04
CA LEU A 28 2.96 -14.56 1.74
C LEU A 28 2.33 -14.15 0.40
N ILE A 29 2.19 -12.84 0.15
CA ILE A 29 1.65 -12.30 -1.10
C ILE A 29 2.58 -12.64 -2.28
N HIS A 30 3.89 -12.52 -2.10
CA HIS A 30 4.86 -12.97 -3.11
C HIS A 30 4.82 -14.49 -3.33
N GLY A 31 4.48 -15.26 -2.29
CA GLY A 31 4.23 -16.70 -2.35
C GLY A 31 3.06 -17.05 -3.25
N VAL A 32 1.94 -16.33 -3.15
CA VAL A 32 0.80 -16.47 -4.07
C VAL A 32 1.26 -16.28 -5.52
N GLY A 33 2.01 -15.22 -5.81
CA GLY A 33 2.55 -14.98 -7.15
C GLY A 33 3.47 -16.11 -7.65
N THR A 34 4.22 -16.75 -6.75
CA THR A 34 5.10 -17.89 -7.07
C THR A 34 4.31 -19.14 -7.46
N VAL A 35 3.17 -19.38 -6.80
CA VAL A 35 2.27 -20.51 -7.10
C VAL A 35 1.41 -20.24 -8.34
N VAL A 36 0.94 -19.00 -8.51
CA VAL A 36 0.05 -18.60 -9.61
C VAL A 36 0.79 -18.53 -10.93
N ARG A 37 2.04 -18.03 -10.96
CA ARG A 37 2.78 -17.77 -12.21
C ARG A 37 2.89 -18.99 -13.16
N PRO A 38 3.25 -20.20 -12.71
CA PRO A 38 3.36 -21.37 -13.59
C PRO A 38 2.03 -21.81 -14.20
N VAL A 39 0.91 -21.50 -13.55
CA VAL A 39 -0.43 -21.94 -13.94
C VAL A 39 -1.32 -20.79 -14.45
N TYR A 40 -0.78 -19.57 -14.54
CA TYR A 40 -1.54 -18.36 -14.87
C TYR A 40 -2.30 -18.50 -16.19
N GLU A 41 -1.66 -19.07 -17.22
CA GLU A 41 -2.26 -19.33 -18.53
C GLU A 41 -3.45 -20.29 -18.48
N TYR A 42 -3.46 -21.23 -17.54
CA TYR A 42 -4.59 -22.12 -17.31
C TYR A 42 -5.69 -21.43 -16.49
N LEU A 43 -5.29 -20.66 -15.46
CA LEU A 43 -6.24 -19.99 -14.58
C LEU A 43 -7.01 -18.88 -15.29
N LYS A 44 -6.38 -18.16 -16.23
CA LYS A 44 -7.02 -17.08 -17.00
C LYS A 44 -8.09 -17.59 -17.97
N GLU A 45 -8.02 -18.85 -18.40
CA GLU A 45 -9.02 -19.48 -19.26
C GLU A 45 -10.09 -20.25 -18.45
N GLY A 46 -9.84 -20.44 -17.15
CA GLY A 46 -10.67 -21.25 -16.27
C GLY A 46 -11.71 -20.47 -15.46
N PRO A 47 -12.37 -21.13 -14.48
CA PRO A 47 -13.40 -20.51 -13.63
C PRO A 47 -12.91 -19.32 -12.80
N LEU A 48 -11.60 -19.18 -12.62
CA LEU A 48 -10.97 -18.08 -11.87
C LEU A 48 -10.65 -16.86 -12.76
N ARG A 49 -10.98 -16.90 -14.05
CA ARG A 49 -10.73 -15.80 -15.00
C ARG A 49 -11.20 -14.45 -14.48
N SER A 50 -12.45 -14.36 -14.03
CA SER A 50 -13.05 -13.11 -13.52
C SER A 50 -12.40 -12.62 -12.21
N THR A 51 -11.70 -13.51 -11.49
CA THR A 51 -10.93 -13.22 -10.27
C THR A 51 -9.44 -12.97 -10.56
N LEU A 52 -8.97 -13.14 -11.79
CA LEU A 52 -7.60 -12.79 -12.19
C LEU A 52 -7.54 -11.62 -13.17
N HIS A 53 -8.68 -11.27 -13.75
CA HIS A 53 -8.77 -10.18 -14.70
C HIS A 53 -8.64 -8.84 -13.97
N LEU A 54 -7.48 -8.20 -14.14
CA LEU A 54 -7.22 -6.82 -13.71
C LEU A 54 -7.52 -5.89 -14.89
N LYS A 55 -8.81 -5.66 -15.13
CA LYS A 55 -9.28 -4.90 -16.30
C LYS A 55 -8.58 -3.53 -16.35
N ASP A 56 -8.06 -3.18 -17.52
CA ASP A 56 -7.38 -1.92 -17.80
C ASP A 56 -6.17 -1.61 -16.91
N TRP A 57 -5.71 -2.54 -16.06
CA TRP A 57 -4.51 -2.31 -15.25
C TRP A 57 -3.32 -2.08 -16.17
N ASP A 58 -3.06 -2.95 -17.14
CA ASP A 58 -1.88 -2.81 -18.00
C ASP A 58 -1.90 -1.53 -18.86
N THR A 59 -3.08 -1.04 -19.21
CA THR A 59 -3.29 0.17 -20.02
C THR A 59 -3.41 1.45 -19.18
N MET A 60 -3.61 1.33 -17.87
CA MET A 60 -3.71 2.48 -16.96
C MET A 60 -2.37 3.21 -16.87
N ASP A 61 -2.38 4.49 -17.23
CA ASP A 61 -1.26 5.41 -17.13
C ASP A 61 -1.61 6.57 -16.17
N PRO A 62 -1.04 6.60 -14.95
CA PRO A 62 -1.30 7.65 -13.98
C PRO A 62 -0.78 9.03 -14.41
N ASP A 63 0.08 9.13 -15.44
CA ASP A 63 0.52 10.42 -15.97
C ASP A 63 -0.54 11.06 -16.90
N VAL A 64 -1.40 10.25 -17.50
CA VAL A 64 -2.52 10.72 -18.34
C VAL A 64 -3.80 10.85 -17.52
N HIS A 65 -4.05 9.88 -16.65
CA HIS A 65 -5.23 9.83 -15.79
C HIS A 65 -4.80 9.70 -14.32
N PRO A 66 -4.41 10.82 -13.67
CA PRO A 66 -3.95 10.77 -12.30
C PRO A 66 -5.08 10.41 -11.33
N GLY A 67 -4.71 9.70 -10.26
CA GLY A 67 -5.60 9.46 -9.13
C GLY A 67 -5.86 10.72 -8.31
N PRO A 68 -6.77 10.63 -7.33
CA PRO A 68 -7.01 11.70 -6.37
C PRO A 68 -5.72 11.95 -5.57
N ASP A 69 -5.48 13.21 -5.23
CA ASP A 69 -4.33 13.62 -4.42
C ASP A 69 -2.94 13.23 -5.01
N ASP A 70 -2.85 12.95 -6.32
CA ASP A 70 -1.60 12.54 -6.99
C ASP A 70 -0.47 13.56 -6.85
N GLU A 71 -0.80 14.84 -6.64
CA GLU A 71 0.17 15.89 -6.32
C GLU A 71 0.99 15.58 -5.07
N HIS A 72 0.41 14.93 -4.06
CA HIS A 72 1.10 14.54 -2.85
C HIS A 72 2.07 13.37 -3.09
N LEU A 73 1.70 12.44 -3.97
CA LEU A 73 2.56 11.34 -4.41
C LEU A 73 3.72 11.85 -5.26
N LEU A 74 3.47 12.78 -6.18
CA LEU A 74 4.52 13.40 -6.99
C LEU A 74 5.46 14.27 -6.16
N ARG A 75 4.94 14.98 -5.14
CA ARG A 75 5.74 15.84 -4.27
C ARG A 75 6.88 15.08 -3.58
N ILE A 76 6.68 13.84 -3.12
CA ILE A 76 7.74 13.09 -2.43
C ILE A 76 8.88 12.67 -3.35
N LYS A 77 8.67 12.65 -4.67
CA LYS A 77 9.71 12.32 -5.66
C LYS A 77 10.96 13.20 -5.56
N GLN A 78 10.81 14.43 -5.06
CA GLN A 78 11.95 15.34 -4.85
C GLN A 78 12.89 14.89 -3.73
N THR A 79 12.45 14.00 -2.84
CA THR A 79 13.26 13.56 -1.68
C THR A 79 14.38 12.58 -2.06
N TRP A 80 14.33 11.97 -3.25
CA TRP A 80 15.32 10.99 -3.73
C TRP A 80 15.90 11.36 -5.11
N ALA A 81 15.95 12.66 -5.45
CA ALA A 81 16.46 13.12 -6.73
C ALA A 81 17.92 12.70 -6.99
N ASP A 82 18.75 12.70 -5.95
CA ASP A 82 20.18 12.40 -6.00
C ASP A 82 20.54 11.02 -5.38
N ASP A 83 19.53 10.17 -5.14
CA ASP A 83 19.73 8.87 -4.48
C ASP A 83 20.18 7.76 -5.45
N GLU A 84 21.06 6.87 -5.00
CA GLU A 84 21.56 5.75 -5.82
C GLU A 84 20.47 4.74 -6.22
N HIS A 85 19.40 4.65 -5.44
CA HIS A 85 18.25 3.77 -5.68
C HIS A 85 17.08 4.47 -6.36
N LYS A 86 17.29 5.69 -6.88
CA LYS A 86 16.26 6.51 -7.53
C LYS A 86 15.34 5.75 -8.48
N ALA A 87 15.89 4.91 -9.36
CA ALA A 87 15.08 4.15 -10.33
C ALA A 87 14.08 3.20 -9.66
N ILE A 88 14.49 2.57 -8.54
CA ILE A 88 13.65 1.64 -7.77
C ILE A 88 12.50 2.41 -7.09
N TYR A 89 12.80 3.60 -6.56
CA TYR A 89 11.79 4.46 -5.94
C TYR A 89 10.82 5.07 -6.96
N ASP A 90 11.32 5.48 -8.12
CA ASP A 90 10.50 5.99 -9.22
C ASP A 90 9.53 4.92 -9.72
N GLU A 91 9.98 3.66 -9.86
CA GLU A 91 9.12 2.54 -10.24
C GLU A 91 8.07 2.22 -9.15
N ALA A 92 8.47 2.11 -7.89
CA ALA A 92 7.55 1.83 -6.79
C ALA A 92 6.48 2.93 -6.64
N LEU A 93 6.87 4.20 -6.80
CA LEU A 93 5.96 5.34 -6.79
C LEU A 93 5.03 5.32 -8.00
N TYR A 94 5.53 5.01 -9.21
CA TYR A 94 4.69 4.93 -10.41
C TYR A 94 3.57 3.90 -10.25
N VAL A 95 3.90 2.70 -9.77
CA VAL A 95 2.91 1.65 -9.51
C VAL A 95 1.93 2.07 -8.41
N LEU A 96 2.38 2.86 -7.42
CA LEU A 96 1.51 3.38 -6.35
C LEU A 96 0.50 4.41 -6.88
N ARG A 97 0.95 5.31 -7.75
CA ARG A 97 0.08 6.28 -8.45
C ARG A 97 -0.93 5.57 -9.33
N LYS A 98 -0.47 4.54 -10.05
CA LYS A 98 -1.33 3.66 -10.87
C LYS A 98 -2.41 2.95 -10.05
N MET A 99 -2.05 2.44 -8.86
CA MET A 99 -3.00 1.87 -7.90
C MET A 99 -4.09 2.86 -7.50
N SER A 100 -3.71 4.11 -7.17
CA SER A 100 -4.66 5.17 -6.80
C SER A 100 -5.58 5.56 -7.97
N ALA A 101 -5.01 5.75 -9.17
CA ALA A 101 -5.78 6.06 -10.38
C ALA A 101 -6.80 4.96 -10.73
N TRP A 102 -6.36 3.69 -10.67
CA TRP A 102 -7.19 2.56 -11.02
C TRP A 102 -8.40 2.40 -10.09
N GLU A 103 -8.27 2.74 -8.80
CA GLU A 103 -9.39 2.70 -7.86
C GLU A 103 -10.51 3.70 -8.22
N VAL A 104 -10.16 4.91 -8.63
CA VAL A 104 -11.15 5.91 -9.04
C VAL A 104 -11.80 5.55 -10.38
N HIS A 105 -11.03 5.01 -11.32
CA HIS A 105 -11.60 4.48 -12.56
C HIS A 105 -12.57 3.33 -12.31
N PHE A 106 -12.23 2.43 -11.38
CA PHE A 106 -13.13 1.37 -10.94
C PHE A 106 -14.43 1.94 -10.37
N ASN A 107 -14.35 2.85 -9.38
CA ASN A 107 -15.54 3.43 -8.74
C ASN A 107 -16.43 4.21 -9.71
N ASN A 108 -15.85 4.99 -10.62
CA ASN A 108 -16.60 5.82 -11.57
C ASN A 108 -17.27 5.01 -12.69
N THR A 109 -16.74 3.84 -13.04
CA THR A 109 -17.25 2.99 -14.13
C THR A 109 -18.11 1.83 -13.62
N TRP A 110 -18.21 1.68 -12.29
CA TRP A 110 -18.89 0.58 -11.60
C TRP A 110 -20.39 0.47 -11.95
N GLU A 111 -21.10 1.60 -12.06
CA GLU A 111 -22.54 1.61 -12.37
C GLU A 111 -22.87 1.19 -13.81
N THR A 112 -21.91 1.28 -14.74
CA THR A 112 -22.17 1.05 -16.18
C THR A 112 -21.79 -0.36 -16.66
N GLN A 113 -21.00 -1.12 -15.89
CA GLN A 113 -20.35 -2.36 -16.38
C GLN A 113 -20.26 -3.49 -15.33
N GLN A 114 -21.29 -3.64 -14.48
CA GLN A 114 -21.34 -4.62 -13.37
C GLN A 114 -21.01 -6.08 -13.79
N GLU A 115 -21.26 -6.48 -15.04
CA GLU A 115 -20.97 -7.84 -15.55
C GLU A 115 -19.50 -8.06 -15.98
N GLU A 116 -18.72 -7.00 -16.26
CA GLU A 116 -17.37 -7.11 -16.85
C GLU A 116 -16.21 -7.00 -15.85
N TRP A 117 -16.39 -6.36 -14.69
CA TRP A 117 -15.32 -6.11 -13.72
C TRP A 117 -15.09 -7.27 -12.73
N GLY A 118 -15.98 -8.28 -12.73
CA GLY A 118 -15.89 -9.44 -11.85
C GLY A 118 -15.96 -9.08 -10.36
N TYR A 119 -15.54 -10.00 -9.50
CA TYR A 119 -15.50 -9.81 -8.04
C TYR A 119 -14.25 -9.05 -7.55
N ASN A 120 -13.31 -8.74 -8.45
CA ASN A 120 -12.06 -8.06 -8.15
C ASN A 120 -12.22 -6.54 -8.09
N GLY A 121 -13.09 -6.06 -7.21
CA GLY A 121 -13.23 -4.62 -7.03
C GLY A 121 -11.93 -3.92 -6.62
N GLY A 122 -11.97 -2.59 -6.49
CA GLY A 122 -10.81 -1.74 -6.12
C GLY A 122 -9.94 -2.26 -4.96
N TYR A 123 -10.48 -3.12 -4.09
CA TYR A 123 -9.77 -3.86 -3.05
C TYR A 123 -8.58 -4.72 -3.55
N SER A 124 -8.53 -5.10 -4.83
CA SER A 124 -7.40 -5.86 -5.39
C SER A 124 -6.16 -5.00 -5.64
N ALA A 125 -6.34 -3.68 -5.84
CA ALA A 125 -5.28 -2.74 -6.21
C ALA A 125 -4.07 -2.75 -5.26
N PRO A 126 -4.25 -2.75 -3.91
CA PRO A 126 -3.13 -2.85 -2.98
C PRO A 126 -2.35 -4.16 -3.12
N PHE A 127 -3.03 -5.29 -3.37
CA PHE A 127 -2.37 -6.58 -3.57
C PHE A 127 -1.62 -6.64 -4.89
N VAL A 128 -2.16 -6.01 -5.94
CA VAL A 128 -1.47 -5.86 -7.22
C VAL A 128 -0.19 -5.04 -7.03
N TRP A 129 -0.26 -3.89 -6.34
CA TRP A 129 0.92 -3.07 -6.02
C TRP A 129 2.00 -3.91 -5.34
N LEU A 130 1.63 -4.66 -4.30
CA LEU A 130 2.55 -5.53 -3.56
C LEU A 130 3.19 -6.64 -4.42
N SER A 131 2.48 -7.09 -5.46
CA SER A 131 2.95 -8.14 -6.37
C SER A 131 3.81 -7.63 -7.53
N VAL A 132 3.58 -6.39 -7.99
CA VAL A 132 4.23 -5.79 -9.17
C VAL A 132 5.49 -5.02 -8.78
N VAL A 133 5.49 -4.36 -7.62
CA VAL A 133 6.66 -3.58 -7.18
C VAL A 133 7.91 -4.47 -7.06
N PRO A 134 9.09 -4.01 -7.53
CA PRO A 134 10.32 -4.78 -7.49
C PRO A 134 10.66 -5.33 -6.11
N LYS A 135 11.23 -6.55 -6.07
CA LYS A 135 11.67 -7.16 -4.80
C LYS A 135 12.77 -6.34 -4.12
N GLU A 136 13.55 -5.63 -4.91
CA GLU A 136 14.61 -4.71 -4.51
C GLU A 136 14.06 -3.56 -3.66
N TYR A 137 12.89 -3.01 -4.02
CA TYR A 137 12.21 -2.02 -3.19
C TYR A 137 11.89 -2.58 -1.80
N PHE A 138 11.31 -3.78 -1.73
CA PHE A 138 10.98 -4.41 -0.45
C PHE A 138 12.21 -4.81 0.36
N LYS A 139 13.36 -5.04 -0.30
CA LYS A 139 14.65 -5.19 0.40
C LYS A 139 15.07 -3.87 1.07
N LEU A 140 14.98 -2.74 0.38
CA LEU A 140 15.28 -1.41 0.94
C LEU A 140 14.33 -1.05 2.08
N GLN A 141 13.03 -1.35 1.92
CA GLN A 141 12.01 -1.16 2.95
C GLN A 141 12.31 -1.99 4.21
N ARG A 142 12.69 -3.27 4.03
CA ARG A 142 13.07 -4.15 5.16
C ARG A 142 14.35 -3.70 5.85
N GLN A 143 15.27 -3.13 5.10
CA GLN A 143 16.47 -2.47 5.62
C GLN A 143 16.18 -1.13 6.29
N ARG A 144 14.91 -0.71 6.34
CA ARG A 144 14.44 0.55 6.94
C ARG A 144 15.06 1.78 6.29
N GLN A 145 15.31 1.72 4.99
CA GLN A 145 15.75 2.89 4.24
C GLN A 145 14.65 3.97 4.31
N PRO A 146 14.97 5.21 4.75
CA PRO A 146 13.95 6.23 4.99
C PRO A 146 13.02 6.50 3.81
N LEU A 147 13.59 6.59 2.61
CA LEU A 147 12.84 6.85 1.37
C LEU A 147 11.90 5.68 1.01
N ALA A 148 12.33 4.44 1.25
CA ALA A 148 11.50 3.27 1.06
C ALA A 148 10.34 3.23 2.07
N LEU A 149 10.61 3.58 3.34
CA LEU A 149 9.57 3.68 4.36
C LEU A 149 8.58 4.80 4.04
N LEU A 150 9.05 5.95 3.52
CA LEU A 150 8.17 7.05 3.12
C LEU A 150 7.17 6.59 2.05
N ILE A 151 7.61 5.96 0.97
CA ILE A 151 6.69 5.41 -0.06
C ILE A 151 5.74 4.39 0.58
N PHE A 152 6.21 3.57 1.52
CA PHE A 152 5.38 2.59 2.22
C PHE A 152 4.32 3.22 3.14
N ALA A 153 4.59 4.38 3.73
CA ALA A 153 3.56 5.15 4.45
C ALA A 153 2.47 5.67 3.52
N TYR A 154 2.84 6.14 2.33
CA TYR A 154 1.86 6.55 1.31
C TYR A 154 1.03 5.36 0.84
N PHE A 155 1.64 4.17 0.69
CA PHE A 155 0.90 2.93 0.49
C PHE A 155 -0.07 2.64 1.65
N GLY A 156 0.36 2.78 2.91
CA GLY A 156 -0.51 2.63 4.07
C GLY A 156 -1.70 3.59 4.07
N ALA A 157 -1.51 4.84 3.65
CA ALA A 157 -2.59 5.82 3.54
C ALA A 157 -3.63 5.42 2.49
N LEU A 158 -3.18 5.04 1.28
CA LEU A 158 -4.07 4.54 0.23
C LEU A 158 -4.75 3.23 0.64
N LEU A 159 -4.03 2.32 1.30
CA LEU A 159 -4.57 1.07 1.81
C LEU A 159 -5.75 1.33 2.77
N GLU A 160 -5.63 2.33 3.64
CA GLU A 160 -6.68 2.70 4.60
C GLU A 160 -7.94 3.27 3.90
N GLN A 161 -7.76 3.99 2.79
CA GLN A 161 -8.85 4.52 1.99
C GLN A 161 -9.60 3.40 1.25
N ILE A 162 -8.86 2.48 0.64
CA ILE A 162 -9.40 1.44 -0.26
C ILE A 162 -9.98 0.26 0.53
N LEU A 163 -9.27 -0.23 1.56
CA LEU A 163 -9.68 -1.41 2.30
C LEU A 163 -10.46 -1.03 3.57
N GLN A 164 -11.78 -0.89 3.43
CA GLN A 164 -12.68 -0.47 4.53
C GLN A 164 -13.45 -1.61 5.22
N ASP A 165 -13.11 -2.86 4.91
CA ASP A 165 -13.76 -4.03 5.50
C ASP A 165 -13.24 -4.35 6.91
N TRP A 166 -14.01 -5.16 7.65
CA TRP A 166 -13.73 -5.54 9.03
C TRP A 166 -12.37 -6.24 9.24
N TRP A 167 -11.87 -6.95 8.23
CA TRP A 167 -10.63 -7.75 8.31
C TRP A 167 -9.37 -6.92 7.97
N THR A 168 -9.54 -5.71 7.43
CA THR A 168 -8.45 -4.77 7.11
C THR A 168 -8.43 -3.57 8.04
N ASP A 169 -9.28 -3.58 9.07
CA ASP A 169 -9.50 -2.43 9.94
C ASP A 169 -8.17 -1.91 10.51
N SER A 170 -7.91 -0.63 10.26
CA SER A 170 -6.72 0.11 10.73
C SER A 170 -5.37 -0.47 10.29
N CYS A 171 -5.33 -1.32 9.26
CA CYS A 171 -4.08 -1.88 8.73
C CYS A 171 -3.18 -0.78 8.15
N GLY A 172 -3.76 0.09 7.31
CA GLY A 172 -3.06 1.21 6.71
C GLY A 172 -2.62 2.23 7.73
N LYS A 173 -3.49 2.55 8.70
CA LYS A 173 -3.14 3.39 9.85
C LYS A 173 -1.96 2.84 10.65
N SER A 174 -1.96 1.53 10.94
CA SER A 174 -0.86 0.89 11.68
C SER A 174 0.47 1.01 10.94
N ILE A 175 0.47 0.88 9.60
CA ILE A 175 1.65 1.09 8.77
C ILE A 175 2.14 2.54 8.90
N VAL A 176 1.25 3.52 8.72
CA VAL A 176 1.60 4.95 8.79
C VAL A 176 2.18 5.32 10.15
N ASP A 177 1.54 4.91 11.24
CA ASP A 177 1.98 5.22 12.61
C ASP A 177 3.38 4.62 12.87
N VAL A 178 3.61 3.36 12.47
CA VAL A 178 4.92 2.70 12.66
C VAL A 178 6.02 3.32 11.78
N VAL A 179 5.70 3.74 10.56
CA VAL A 179 6.66 4.43 9.71
C VAL A 179 7.01 5.81 10.29
N ASP A 180 6.04 6.56 10.79
CA ASP A 180 6.26 7.87 11.44
C ASP A 180 7.24 7.73 12.61
N ASP A 181 7.05 6.71 13.45
CA ASP A 181 7.95 6.38 14.56
C ASP A 181 9.36 6.01 14.08
N CYS A 182 9.48 5.27 12.96
CA CYS A 182 10.78 4.86 12.41
C CYS A 182 11.55 6.03 11.78
N LEU A 183 10.85 6.95 11.11
CA LEU A 183 11.45 8.09 10.42
C LEU A 183 11.78 9.25 11.36
N GLY A 184 10.95 9.47 12.37
CA GLY A 184 11.10 10.55 13.33
C GLY A 184 10.79 11.94 12.75
N SER A 185 10.99 12.97 13.58
CA SER A 185 10.50 14.34 13.32
C SER A 185 11.09 15.01 12.07
N TYR A 186 12.25 14.58 11.60
CA TYR A 186 12.85 15.11 10.37
C TYR A 186 11.93 14.92 9.15
N TRP A 187 11.15 13.83 9.12
CA TRP A 187 10.24 13.52 8.02
C TRP A 187 8.81 14.01 8.24
N ALA A 188 8.54 14.74 9.32
CA ALA A 188 7.18 15.12 9.72
C ALA A 188 6.40 15.87 8.63
N GLU A 189 7.07 16.73 7.85
CA GLU A 189 6.45 17.46 6.73
C GLU A 189 5.99 16.50 5.62
N TRP A 190 6.81 15.49 5.28
CA TRP A 190 6.50 14.50 4.25
C TRP A 190 5.48 13.47 4.74
N MET A 191 5.44 13.19 6.05
CA MET A 191 4.47 12.32 6.69
C MET A 191 3.12 12.99 6.95
N ALA A 192 2.99 14.30 6.71
CA ALA A 192 1.77 15.05 7.01
C ALA A 192 0.55 14.51 6.25
N TRP A 193 0.68 14.26 4.93
CA TRP A 193 -0.43 13.75 4.12
C TRP A 193 -0.85 12.33 4.52
N PRO A 194 0.06 11.33 4.63
CA PRO A 194 -0.33 10.00 5.09
C PRO A 194 -1.07 10.01 6.43
N LYS A 195 -0.60 10.81 7.39
CA LYS A 195 -1.21 10.93 8.73
C LYS A 195 -2.58 11.58 8.66
N GLN A 196 -2.74 12.63 7.85
CA GLN A 196 -4.03 13.27 7.65
C GLN A 196 -5.06 12.29 7.09
N VAL A 197 -4.70 11.53 6.05
CA VAL A 197 -5.59 10.57 5.39
C VAL A 197 -6.10 9.50 6.37
N VAL A 198 -5.18 8.84 7.10
CA VAL A 198 -5.59 7.74 8.01
C VAL A 198 -6.43 8.24 9.18
N ASN A 199 -6.17 9.46 9.66
CA ASN A 199 -6.96 10.07 10.74
C ASN A 199 -8.36 10.48 10.25
N GLN A 200 -8.49 11.00 9.03
CA GLN A 200 -9.79 11.32 8.42
C GLN A 200 -10.63 10.06 8.22
N GLN A 201 -10.04 8.98 7.68
CA GLN A 201 -10.73 7.70 7.50
C GLN A 201 -11.22 7.12 8.83
N GLN A 202 -10.39 7.21 9.86
CA GLN A 202 -10.76 6.77 11.20
C GLN A 202 -11.95 7.57 11.75
N GLN A 203 -11.98 8.89 11.58
CA GLN A 203 -13.10 9.73 11.99
C GLN A 203 -14.40 9.38 11.26
N GLN A 204 -14.35 9.22 9.93
CA GLN A 204 -15.50 8.82 9.12
C GLN A 204 -16.06 7.45 9.55
N ARG A 205 -15.18 6.50 9.90
CA ARG A 205 -15.60 5.20 10.43
C ARG A 205 -16.29 5.31 11.80
N TYR A 206 -15.79 6.14 12.70
CA TYR A 206 -16.45 6.37 13.99
C TYR A 206 -17.85 6.99 13.81
N GLN A 207 -18.00 7.93 12.87
CA GLN A 207 -19.30 8.51 12.54
C GLN A 207 -20.28 7.45 12.00
N ARG A 208 -19.86 6.64 11.02
CA ARG A 208 -20.69 5.54 10.48
C ARG A 208 -21.14 4.54 11.55
N LYS A 209 -20.26 4.21 12.51
CA LYS A 209 -20.61 3.31 13.63
C LYS A 209 -21.57 3.95 14.64
N ALA A 210 -21.56 5.27 14.79
CA ALA A 210 -22.46 5.98 15.69
C ALA A 210 -23.87 6.19 15.10
N GLU A 211 -24.00 6.14 13.78
CA GLU A 211 -25.26 6.30 13.03
C GLU A 211 -25.98 4.97 12.75
N SER A 212 -25.32 3.83 12.98
CA SER A 212 -25.87 2.48 12.83
C SER A 212 -26.41 1.90 14.13
#